data_AF-A0A2W6BGV8-F1
#
_entry.id   AF-A0A2W6BGV8-F1
#
_cell.length_a   1.000
_cell.length_b   1.000
_cell.length_c   1.000
_cell.angle_alpha   90.00
_cell.angle_beta   90.00
_cell.angle_gamma   90.00
#
_symmetry.space_group_name_H-M   'P 1'
#
loop_
_entity.id
_entity.type
_entity.pdbx_description
1 polymer ?
#
loop_
_entity_poly.entity_id
_entity_poly.type
_entity_poly.pdbx_seq_one_letter_code
_entity_poly.pdbx_strand_id
1 'polypeptide(L)'
;MRGRCLAWERPLLVAIVIATAVAGCGGARAHRGAGSSSSGSAAAPFRWLVPTQGAQPTTAQENTHAGTETWRLRGPAADVGGLAHGSVAGYVAEQTLAPGQVQRIYASAPGARRIRIRVFRIGWYGGRGGREVLVSRALRAATQPPCVHRYATGLTECDWHPALSFTIPSALASGVYIAKLSAPTGESDCIFVVRAAHPQPLLAQLPTATYEAYNAWGGDSLYPGGADRVGATGTTQGVEVSYDRPYDSVTGAGQFFARDVAMVRFLERYGYPVSYTTSESVDQLPGQLGGHRALIDFGHSEYWSARQAQAFASVRDAGTSLLFFGSDTLAWRVRYAPASPAASEAGQPDHSLVSYKEHFGSDPDQTNPTGPFSDRGAALTGSAYLGCITPRVSEPGPPAYRYYAWSPAPTLAPQWLFAGAGVTARTRIAGIVGYELDQRTDASPPAARVIGGGSAPCMAAGASEPGDPVPGTGDGLAQSTLYTARSGALVFDTGTLGWELGLEPVASASPDAPRAPDPRVVAITRNLLGHVLGAAQRPGR
;
A
#
# COMPACT_ATOMS: atom_id res chain seq x y z
N MET A 1 21.07 -37.98 50.45
CA MET A 1 20.05 -38.02 51.51
C MET A 1 18.67 -38.03 50.85
N ARG A 2 17.84 -39.02 51.26
CA ARG A 2 16.39 -39.31 51.06
C ARG A 2 15.52 -38.17 50.47
N GLY A 3 14.50 -38.36 49.61
CA GLY A 3 13.77 -39.51 49.02
C GLY A 3 12.92 -39.01 47.82
N ARG A 4 12.65 -39.79 46.75
CA ARG A 4 11.52 -40.75 46.49
C ARG A 4 10.12 -40.14 46.77
N CYS A 5 9.06 -40.22 45.94
CA CYS A 5 8.70 -41.09 44.81
C CYS A 5 7.38 -40.62 44.11
N LEU A 6 7.23 -40.98 42.81
CA LEU A 6 6.03 -41.52 42.08
C LEU A 6 4.68 -40.76 42.06
N ALA A 7 3.75 -40.85 41.09
CA ALA A 7 3.64 -41.17 39.65
C ALA A 7 2.11 -41.25 39.31
N TRP A 8 1.75 -41.42 38.02
CA TRP A 8 0.45 -41.88 37.43
C TRP A 8 -0.69 -40.86 37.31
N GLU A 9 -1.66 -40.95 36.39
CA GLU A 9 -1.84 -41.35 34.97
C GLU A 9 -3.31 -40.91 34.62
N ARG A 10 -3.64 -40.73 33.33
CA ARG A 10 -4.92 -40.17 32.81
C ARG A 10 -6.11 -41.16 32.91
N PRO A 11 -7.38 -40.74 32.66
CA PRO A 11 -7.91 -40.79 31.27
C PRO A 11 -8.96 -39.72 30.88
N LEU A 12 -9.22 -39.69 29.56
CA LEU A 12 -10.23 -38.92 28.81
C LEU A 12 -11.68 -39.33 29.14
N LEU A 13 -12.63 -38.39 28.99
CA LEU A 13 -14.04 -38.69 28.74
C LEU A 13 -14.67 -37.66 27.79
N VAL A 14 -15.23 -38.20 26.71
CA VAL A 14 -16.07 -37.57 25.69
C VAL A 14 -17.51 -37.48 26.22
N ALA A 15 -18.20 -36.37 25.97
CA ALA A 15 -19.65 -36.26 26.22
C ALA A 15 -20.37 -35.71 24.98
N ILE A 16 -21.16 -36.59 24.37
CA ILE A 16 -22.21 -36.32 23.38
C ILE A 16 -23.49 -35.99 24.16
N VAL A 17 -24.23 -34.93 23.79
CA VAL A 17 -25.63 -34.77 24.22
C VAL A 17 -26.53 -34.49 23.02
N ILE A 18 -27.57 -35.32 22.98
CA ILE A 18 -28.59 -35.51 21.95
C ILE A 18 -29.76 -34.54 22.16
N ALA A 19 -30.32 -34.05 21.06
CA ALA A 19 -31.53 -33.26 21.00
C ALA A 19 -32.78 -34.09 21.40
N THR A 20 -33.69 -33.51 22.17
CA THR A 20 -35.06 -33.99 22.33
C THR A 20 -36.05 -32.89 21.98
N ALA A 21 -36.88 -33.16 20.97
CA ALA A 21 -38.00 -32.35 20.57
C ALA A 21 -39.21 -32.66 21.46
N VAL A 22 -39.87 -31.62 21.97
CA VAL A 22 -41.21 -31.73 22.57
C VAL A 22 -42.16 -30.87 21.75
N ALA A 23 -43.11 -31.54 21.11
CA ALA A 23 -44.24 -30.94 20.44
C ALA A 23 -45.26 -30.46 21.49
N GLY A 24 -45.68 -29.20 21.38
CA GLY A 24 -46.80 -28.64 22.13
C GLY A 24 -47.71 -27.85 21.19
N CYS A 25 -48.84 -28.46 20.81
CA CYS A 25 -49.93 -27.81 20.10
C CYS A 25 -50.71 -26.86 21.04
N GLY A 26 -51.10 -25.69 20.55
CA GLY A 26 -52.16 -24.91 21.20
C GLY A 26 -52.31 -23.45 20.76
N GLY A 27 -53.38 -23.17 20.00
CA GLY A 27 -54.15 -21.94 20.17
C GLY A 27 -53.91 -20.79 19.19
N ALA A 28 -54.72 -20.74 18.14
CA ALA A 28 -54.85 -19.61 17.22
C ALA A 28 -55.45 -18.37 17.88
N ARG A 29 -54.95 -17.18 17.52
CA ARG A 29 -55.78 -15.97 17.33
C ARG A 29 -55.21 -15.13 16.19
N ALA A 30 -56.01 -15.06 15.13
CA ALA A 30 -55.77 -14.25 13.95
C ALA A 30 -56.08 -12.77 14.26
N HIS A 31 -55.14 -11.89 13.93
CA HIS A 31 -55.47 -10.52 13.55
C HIS A 31 -54.99 -10.29 12.12
N ARG A 32 -55.96 -10.38 11.19
CA ARG A 32 -55.82 -9.87 9.83
C ARG A 32 -55.85 -8.35 9.89
N GLY A 33 -54.68 -7.73 9.77
CA GLY A 33 -54.54 -6.33 9.37
C GLY A 33 -53.90 -6.30 8.00
N ALA A 34 -54.71 -6.30 6.93
CA ALA A 34 -54.25 -6.04 5.58
C ALA A 34 -53.96 -4.54 5.45
N GLY A 35 -52.78 -4.13 5.91
CA GLY A 35 -52.20 -2.84 5.55
C GLY A 35 -51.34 -3.04 4.30
N SER A 36 -51.89 -2.73 3.13
CA SER A 36 -51.09 -2.52 1.93
C SER A 36 -50.22 -1.29 2.13
N SER A 37 -49.07 -1.44 2.79
CA SER A 37 -48.01 -0.46 2.68
C SER A 37 -47.44 -0.59 1.27
N SER A 38 -47.82 0.35 0.42
CA SER A 38 -47.04 0.67 -0.77
C SER A 38 -45.64 1.02 -0.28
N SER A 39 -44.74 0.04 -0.30
CA SER A 39 -43.31 0.26 -0.17
C SER A 39 -42.89 1.08 -1.39
N GLY A 40 -42.98 2.40 -1.26
CA GLY A 40 -42.28 3.30 -2.15
C GLY A 40 -40.83 2.85 -2.13
N SER A 41 -40.37 2.22 -3.20
CA SER A 41 -38.98 1.79 -3.36
C SER A 41 -38.13 3.03 -3.20
N ALA A 42 -37.55 3.21 -2.00
CA ALA A 42 -36.60 4.28 -1.77
C ALA A 42 -35.45 4.05 -2.75
N ALA A 43 -35.25 5.00 -3.68
CA ALA A 43 -34.20 4.88 -4.68
C ALA A 43 -32.86 4.57 -3.99
N ALA A 44 -32.14 3.59 -4.53
CA ALA A 44 -30.87 3.14 -3.98
C ALA A 44 -29.90 4.32 -3.76
N PRO A 45 -29.11 4.32 -2.66
CA PRO A 45 -28.22 5.43 -2.34
C PRO A 45 -27.10 5.64 -3.36
N PHE A 46 -26.87 4.67 -4.25
CA PHE A 46 -25.89 4.72 -5.32
C PHE A 46 -26.33 3.86 -6.50
N ARG A 47 -25.59 3.96 -7.61
CA ARG A 47 -25.66 3.04 -8.74
C ARG A 47 -24.26 2.68 -9.23
N TRP A 48 -24.10 1.43 -9.68
CA TRP A 48 -22.93 1.01 -10.44
C TRP A 48 -23.04 1.51 -11.89
N LEU A 49 -21.91 1.93 -12.46
CA LEU A 49 -21.77 2.38 -13.84
C LEU A 49 -21.10 1.32 -14.72
N VAL A 50 -20.82 0.14 -14.15
CA VAL A 50 -20.15 -1.00 -14.75
C VAL A 50 -20.92 -2.28 -14.46
N PRO A 51 -20.66 -3.38 -15.21
CA PRO A 51 -21.24 -4.68 -14.91
C PRO A 51 -20.98 -5.11 -13.46
N THR A 52 -22.00 -5.63 -12.80
CA THR A 52 -21.92 -6.09 -11.39
C THR A 52 -21.93 -7.60 -11.24
N GLN A 53 -22.24 -8.33 -12.32
CA GLN A 53 -22.35 -9.78 -12.35
C GLN A 53 -21.49 -10.35 -13.46
N GLY A 54 -20.85 -11.48 -13.19
CA GLY A 54 -19.93 -12.15 -14.11
C GLY A 54 -18.53 -12.31 -13.52
N ALA A 55 -17.60 -12.77 -14.34
CA ALA A 55 -16.19 -12.85 -13.97
C ALA A 55 -15.54 -11.46 -14.00
N GLN A 56 -14.54 -11.25 -13.16
CA GLN A 56 -13.71 -10.05 -13.25
C GLN A 56 -12.98 -10.02 -14.60
N PRO A 57 -12.95 -8.89 -15.31
CA PRO A 57 -12.16 -8.76 -16.52
C PRO A 57 -10.66 -8.75 -16.19
N THR A 58 -9.85 -9.21 -17.14
CA THR A 58 -8.40 -8.97 -17.10
C THR A 58 -8.09 -7.48 -17.22
N THR A 59 -6.92 -7.06 -16.76
CA THR A 59 -6.42 -5.68 -16.93
C THR A 59 -6.48 -5.20 -18.39
N ALA A 60 -6.11 -6.06 -19.34
CA ALA A 60 -6.17 -5.72 -20.76
C ALA A 60 -7.62 -5.49 -21.26
N GLN A 61 -8.56 -6.33 -20.83
CA GLN A 61 -9.98 -6.16 -21.16
C GLN A 61 -10.56 -4.90 -20.52
N GLU A 62 -10.28 -4.66 -19.24
CA GLU A 62 -10.77 -3.47 -18.51
C GLU A 62 -10.29 -2.18 -19.18
N ASN A 63 -9.04 -2.14 -19.63
CA ASN A 63 -8.45 -0.97 -20.29
C ASN A 63 -9.00 -0.68 -21.69
N THR A 64 -9.87 -1.54 -22.26
CA THR A 64 -10.61 -1.22 -23.50
C THR A 64 -11.77 -0.25 -23.28
N HIS A 65 -12.21 -0.07 -22.03
CA HIS A 65 -13.30 0.84 -21.70
C HIS A 65 -12.85 2.30 -21.70
N ALA A 66 -13.80 3.20 -21.97
CA ALA A 66 -13.56 4.64 -21.92
C ALA A 66 -13.22 5.08 -20.50
N GLY A 67 -12.11 5.82 -20.36
CA GLY A 67 -11.73 6.47 -19.11
C GLY A 67 -12.29 7.87 -18.96
N THR A 68 -11.95 8.50 -17.84
CA THR A 68 -12.26 9.89 -17.48
C THR A 68 -11.10 10.47 -16.68
N GLU A 69 -11.00 11.80 -16.64
CA GLU A 69 -10.06 12.52 -15.75
C GLU A 69 -10.77 13.09 -14.51
N THR A 70 -12.09 12.88 -14.39
CA THR A 70 -12.90 13.45 -13.30
C THR A 70 -12.63 12.85 -11.92
N TRP A 71 -11.81 11.80 -11.86
CA TRP A 71 -11.25 11.27 -10.61
C TRP A 71 -10.30 12.29 -9.96
N ARG A 72 -9.65 13.14 -10.75
CA ARG A 72 -8.68 14.12 -10.27
C ARG A 72 -9.35 15.22 -9.45
N LEU A 73 -8.75 15.58 -8.32
CA LEU A 73 -9.10 16.78 -7.54
C LEU A 73 -8.61 18.04 -8.26
N ARG A 74 -9.06 19.20 -7.80
CA ARG A 74 -8.53 20.48 -8.30
C ARG A 74 -7.07 20.63 -7.88
N GLY A 75 -6.23 21.20 -8.74
CA GLY A 75 -4.82 21.45 -8.42
C GLY A 75 -3.94 21.61 -9.66
N PRO A 76 -2.66 21.99 -9.46
CA PRO A 76 -1.65 22.06 -10.51
C PRO A 76 -1.51 20.74 -11.29
N ALA A 77 -1.31 20.81 -12.61
CA ALA A 77 -1.20 19.61 -13.46
C ALA A 77 -0.06 18.66 -13.06
N ALA A 78 0.96 19.16 -12.36
CA ALA A 78 2.05 18.36 -11.81
C ALA A 78 1.57 17.37 -10.73
N ASP A 79 0.51 17.74 -9.99
CA ASP A 79 -0.13 16.87 -9.00
C ASP A 79 -1.12 15.95 -9.70
N VAL A 80 -0.71 14.69 -9.87
CA VAL A 80 -1.48 13.68 -10.62
C VAL A 80 -2.87 13.52 -10.03
N GLY A 81 -2.99 13.42 -8.70
CA GLY A 81 -4.26 13.36 -7.97
C GLY A 81 -4.99 14.70 -7.84
N GLY A 82 -4.33 15.83 -8.07
CA GLY A 82 -4.76 17.13 -7.55
C GLY A 82 -4.48 17.26 -6.05
N LEU A 83 -5.18 18.17 -5.37
CA LEU A 83 -5.00 18.44 -3.94
C LEU A 83 -6.33 18.41 -3.20
N ALA A 84 -6.35 17.80 -2.01
CA ALA A 84 -7.46 17.94 -1.09
C ALA A 84 -7.62 19.41 -0.69
N HIS A 85 -8.87 19.84 -0.46
CA HIS A 85 -9.12 21.20 -0.01
C HIS A 85 -10.41 21.31 0.82
N GLY A 86 -10.43 22.31 1.70
CA GLY A 86 -11.59 22.58 2.55
C GLY A 86 -11.67 21.60 3.73
N SER A 87 -12.89 21.38 4.24
CA SER A 87 -13.14 20.60 5.46
C SER A 87 -13.64 19.18 5.22
N VAL A 88 -13.61 18.69 3.98
CA VAL A 88 -14.03 17.34 3.65
C VAL A 88 -12.88 16.37 3.89
N ALA A 89 -13.16 15.30 4.62
CA ALA A 89 -12.20 14.22 4.90
C ALA A 89 -12.94 12.89 5.00
N GLY A 90 -12.22 11.79 4.80
CA GLY A 90 -12.79 10.46 4.94
C GLY A 90 -11.74 9.35 4.90
N TYR A 91 -12.20 8.16 5.22
CA TYR A 91 -11.43 6.92 5.18
C TYR A 91 -12.36 5.75 4.87
N VAL A 92 -11.76 4.60 4.64
CA VAL A 92 -12.44 3.35 4.30
C VAL A 92 -12.39 2.38 5.47
N ALA A 93 -13.41 1.53 5.60
CA ALA A 93 -13.37 0.41 6.54
C ALA A 93 -12.22 -0.55 6.19
N GLU A 94 -12.26 -1.10 4.99
CA GLU A 94 -11.28 -2.07 4.53
C GLU A 94 -10.34 -1.41 3.53
N GLN A 95 -9.04 -1.57 3.73
CA GLN A 95 -8.02 -1.12 2.76
C GLN A 95 -7.97 -2.04 1.54
N THR A 96 -8.28 -3.33 1.71
CA THR A 96 -8.28 -4.35 0.66
C THR A 96 -9.47 -5.30 0.79
N LEU A 97 -10.19 -5.54 -0.32
CA LEU A 97 -11.41 -6.36 -0.35
C LEU A 97 -11.40 -7.34 -1.51
N ALA A 98 -12.00 -8.51 -1.30
CA ALA A 98 -12.40 -9.44 -2.33
C ALA A 98 -13.85 -9.21 -2.77
N PRO A 99 -14.24 -9.67 -3.97
CA PRO A 99 -15.64 -9.71 -4.37
C PRO A 99 -16.53 -10.38 -3.32
N GLY A 100 -17.71 -9.79 -3.09
CA GLY A 100 -18.67 -10.22 -2.07
C GLY A 100 -18.46 -9.60 -0.68
N GLN A 101 -17.30 -9.01 -0.39
CA GLN A 101 -17.10 -8.25 0.86
C GLN A 101 -17.78 -6.87 0.79
N VAL A 102 -18.00 -6.26 1.96
CA VAL A 102 -18.69 -4.97 2.09
C VAL A 102 -17.67 -3.87 2.34
N GLN A 103 -17.66 -2.85 1.48
CA GLN A 103 -16.96 -1.61 1.74
C GLN A 103 -17.87 -0.63 2.49
N ARG A 104 -17.29 0.10 3.44
CA ARG A 104 -17.89 1.32 4.01
C ARG A 104 -16.97 2.51 3.79
N ILE A 105 -17.55 3.65 3.43
CA ILE A 105 -16.84 4.92 3.32
C ILE A 105 -17.32 5.81 4.45
N TYR A 106 -16.40 6.19 5.32
CA TYR A 106 -16.58 7.15 6.40
C TYR A 106 -16.23 8.52 5.87
N ALA A 107 -17.12 9.50 6.06
CA ALA A 107 -16.90 10.84 5.54
C ALA A 107 -17.43 11.89 6.52
N SER A 108 -16.61 12.92 6.72
CA SER A 108 -16.96 14.14 7.45
C SER A 108 -16.95 15.32 6.47
N ALA A 109 -17.97 16.16 6.54
CA ALA A 109 -18.06 17.38 5.76
C ALA A 109 -18.71 18.49 6.60
N PRO A 110 -18.04 18.99 7.65
CA PRO A 110 -18.59 20.01 8.54
C PRO A 110 -19.02 21.25 7.75
N GLY A 111 -20.22 21.75 8.03
CA GLY A 111 -20.83 22.90 7.34
C GLY A 111 -21.58 22.55 6.04
N ALA A 112 -21.44 21.33 5.51
CA ALA A 112 -22.23 20.88 4.36
C ALA A 112 -23.52 20.18 4.80
N ARG A 113 -24.60 20.37 4.02
CA ARG A 113 -25.85 19.60 4.20
C ARG A 113 -25.81 18.26 3.47
N ARG A 114 -25.02 18.19 2.40
CA ARG A 114 -24.97 17.06 1.47
C ARG A 114 -23.55 16.81 1.00
N ILE A 115 -23.24 15.55 0.79
CA ILE A 115 -21.99 15.06 0.23
C ILE A 115 -22.30 14.15 -0.97
N ARG A 116 -21.42 14.13 -1.97
CA ARG A 116 -21.43 13.15 -3.06
C ARG A 116 -20.18 12.29 -2.98
N ILE A 117 -20.35 11.01 -3.26
CA ILE A 117 -19.26 10.05 -3.34
C ILE A 117 -19.27 9.45 -4.75
N ARG A 118 -18.13 9.49 -5.43
CA ARG A 118 -17.89 8.81 -6.70
C ARG A 118 -16.69 7.90 -6.53
N VAL A 119 -16.78 6.68 -7.06
CA VAL A 119 -15.70 5.71 -6.98
C VAL A 119 -15.13 5.51 -8.38
N PHE A 120 -13.81 5.56 -8.47
CA PHE A 120 -13.06 5.38 -9.71
C PHE A 120 -12.09 4.22 -9.56
N ARG A 121 -12.02 3.33 -10.55
CA ARG A 121 -10.88 2.40 -10.70
C ARG A 121 -9.75 3.17 -11.37
N ILE A 122 -8.58 3.23 -10.74
CA ILE A 122 -7.39 3.87 -11.29
C ILE A 122 -6.67 2.89 -12.23
N GLY A 123 -6.21 3.38 -13.39
CA GLY A 123 -5.58 2.56 -14.42
C GLY A 123 -5.22 3.36 -15.67
N TRP A 124 -5.05 2.70 -16.81
CA TRP A 124 -4.58 3.38 -18.02
C TRP A 124 -5.71 4.08 -18.79
N TYR A 125 -6.73 3.32 -19.23
CA TYR A 125 -7.90 3.81 -19.98
C TYR A 125 -7.56 4.81 -21.10
N GLY A 126 -6.59 4.48 -21.95
CA GLY A 126 -6.14 5.35 -23.04
C GLY A 126 -5.42 6.62 -22.58
N GLY A 127 -4.81 6.59 -21.39
CA GLY A 127 -4.10 7.72 -20.79
C GLY A 127 -4.95 8.62 -19.91
N ARG A 128 -6.24 8.31 -19.72
CA ARG A 128 -7.17 9.13 -18.91
C ARG A 128 -7.05 8.89 -17.41
N GLY A 129 -6.40 7.81 -16.97
CA GLY A 129 -6.03 7.59 -15.57
C GLY A 129 -7.09 6.94 -14.68
N GLY A 130 -8.35 6.86 -15.11
CA GLY A 130 -9.38 6.17 -14.33
C GLY A 130 -10.71 5.98 -15.05
N ARG A 131 -11.56 5.12 -14.48
CA ARG A 131 -12.95 4.88 -14.93
C ARG A 131 -13.88 5.01 -13.74
N GLU A 132 -14.95 5.81 -13.88
CA GLU A 132 -15.97 5.91 -12.84
C GLU A 132 -16.79 4.62 -12.80
N VAL A 133 -16.82 3.96 -11.64
CA VAL A 133 -17.50 2.66 -11.46
C VAL A 133 -18.76 2.76 -10.62
N LEU A 134 -18.85 3.75 -9.74
CA LEU A 134 -19.99 3.96 -8.85
C LEU A 134 -20.21 5.44 -8.61
N VAL A 135 -21.48 5.85 -8.55
CA VAL A 135 -21.89 7.20 -8.16
C VAL A 135 -23.01 7.15 -7.13
N SER A 136 -22.84 7.88 -6.04
CA SER A 136 -23.90 8.07 -5.04
C SER A 136 -24.90 9.14 -5.49
N ARG A 137 -26.11 9.09 -4.92
CA ARG A 137 -26.98 10.27 -4.87
C ARG A 137 -26.36 11.37 -3.99
N ALA A 138 -27.02 12.50 -3.87
CA ALA A 138 -26.66 13.46 -2.81
C ALA A 138 -27.01 12.81 -1.45
N LEU A 139 -25.99 12.40 -0.70
CA LEU A 139 -26.14 11.81 0.62
C LEU A 139 -26.25 12.94 1.66
N ARG A 140 -26.97 12.70 2.75
CA ARG A 140 -26.99 13.65 3.87
C ARG A 140 -25.62 13.59 4.54
N ALA A 141 -24.96 14.75 4.68
CA ALA A 141 -23.74 14.81 5.47
C ALA A 141 -24.12 14.68 6.95
N ALA A 142 -23.66 13.63 7.61
CA ALA A 142 -23.88 13.42 9.03
C ALA A 142 -22.87 14.24 9.84
N THR A 143 -23.29 14.73 11.00
CA THR A 143 -22.34 15.17 12.01
C THR A 143 -21.66 13.94 12.57
N GLN A 144 -20.33 13.91 12.49
CA GLN A 144 -19.54 12.81 13.02
C GLN A 144 -19.11 13.09 14.47
N PRO A 145 -18.95 12.07 15.32
CA PRO A 145 -18.34 12.26 16.63
C PRO A 145 -16.88 12.74 16.48
N PRO A 146 -16.36 13.46 17.49
CA PRO A 146 -14.94 13.79 17.52
C PRO A 146 -14.09 12.52 17.60
N CYS A 147 -12.95 12.53 16.92
CA CYS A 147 -11.98 11.44 17.02
C CYS A 147 -11.30 11.46 18.38
N VAL A 148 -10.88 10.28 18.85
CA VAL A 148 -10.18 10.10 20.13
C VAL A 148 -8.68 10.10 19.88
N HIS A 149 -7.94 10.91 20.64
CA HIS A 149 -6.49 10.92 20.63
C HIS A 149 -5.93 10.38 21.95
N ARG A 150 -4.99 9.44 21.88
CA ARG A 150 -4.34 8.80 23.02
C ARG A 150 -2.92 9.34 23.19
N TYR A 151 -2.76 10.36 24.03
CA TYR A 151 -1.45 10.95 24.35
C TYR A 151 -0.40 9.96 24.86
N ALA A 152 -0.80 8.79 25.37
CA ALA A 152 0.16 7.76 25.79
C ALA A 152 0.95 7.18 24.60
N THR A 153 0.32 7.01 23.45
CA THR A 153 0.90 6.33 22.27
C THR A 153 0.94 7.20 21.01
N GLY A 154 0.24 8.34 20.98
CA GLY A 154 0.06 9.18 19.80
C GLY A 154 -1.09 8.73 18.88
N LEU A 155 -1.77 7.63 19.22
CA LEU A 155 -2.85 7.07 18.39
C LEU A 155 -4.05 8.01 18.29
N THR A 156 -4.46 8.32 17.07
CA THR A 156 -5.75 8.97 16.78
C THR A 156 -6.66 8.01 16.02
N GLU A 157 -7.89 7.82 16.50
CA GLU A 157 -8.91 6.95 15.91
C GLU A 157 -10.26 7.66 15.86
N CYS A 158 -11.06 7.40 14.83
CA CYS A 158 -12.38 7.98 14.66
C CYS A 158 -13.47 6.90 14.69
N ASP A 159 -14.56 7.16 15.43
CA ASP A 159 -15.79 6.34 15.44
C ASP A 159 -16.88 6.97 14.55
N TRP A 160 -16.53 7.29 13.30
CA TRP A 160 -17.47 7.92 12.38
C TRP A 160 -18.54 6.93 11.93
N HIS A 161 -19.74 7.45 11.65
CA HIS A 161 -20.80 6.69 11.02
C HIS A 161 -20.57 6.61 9.50
N PRO A 162 -20.83 5.45 8.86
CA PRO A 162 -20.58 5.29 7.44
C PRO A 162 -21.52 6.18 6.61
N ALA A 163 -20.96 6.93 5.67
CA ALA A 163 -21.72 7.74 4.73
C ALA A 163 -22.31 6.90 3.60
N LEU A 164 -21.59 5.85 3.19
CA LEU A 164 -21.99 4.93 2.12
C LEU A 164 -21.45 3.54 2.40
N SER A 165 -22.28 2.51 2.17
CA SER A 165 -21.87 1.10 2.20
C SER A 165 -22.31 0.39 0.93
N PHE A 166 -21.46 -0.49 0.40
CA PHE A 166 -21.77 -1.31 -0.78
C PHE A 166 -20.98 -2.62 -0.78
N THR A 167 -21.58 -3.66 -1.34
CA THR A 167 -20.90 -4.94 -1.59
C THR A 167 -20.07 -4.83 -2.86
N ILE A 168 -18.83 -5.35 -2.84
CA ILE A 168 -17.96 -5.44 -4.00
C ILE A 168 -18.56 -6.44 -5.01
N PRO A 169 -18.92 -6.01 -6.24
CA PRO A 169 -19.52 -6.89 -7.24
C PRO A 169 -18.54 -7.94 -7.76
N SER A 170 -19.08 -9.08 -8.24
CA SER A 170 -18.27 -10.20 -8.77
C SER A 170 -17.53 -9.84 -10.06
N ALA A 171 -18.13 -9.00 -10.91
CA ALA A 171 -17.52 -8.55 -12.16
C ALA A 171 -16.64 -7.29 -12.02
N LEU A 172 -16.52 -6.71 -10.83
CA LEU A 172 -15.71 -5.52 -10.63
C LEU A 172 -14.23 -5.89 -10.77
N ALA A 173 -13.52 -5.27 -11.72
CA ALA A 173 -12.12 -5.58 -11.98
C ALA A 173 -11.23 -5.46 -10.73
N SER A 174 -10.23 -6.33 -10.58
CA SER A 174 -9.20 -6.09 -9.57
C SER A 174 -8.46 -4.78 -9.88
N GLY A 175 -8.04 -4.03 -8.87
CA GLY A 175 -7.39 -2.73 -9.08
C GLY A 175 -7.32 -1.87 -7.83
N VAL A 176 -6.68 -0.72 -7.99
CA VAL A 176 -6.69 0.38 -7.02
C VAL A 176 -7.91 1.27 -7.29
N TYR A 177 -8.61 1.65 -6.25
CA TYR A 177 -9.83 2.45 -6.30
C TYR A 177 -9.72 3.71 -5.47
N ILE A 178 -10.28 4.79 -5.99
CA ILE A 178 -10.38 6.08 -5.30
C ILE A 178 -11.85 6.42 -5.11
N ALA A 179 -12.26 6.65 -3.87
CA ALA A 179 -13.53 7.24 -3.51
C ALA A 179 -13.37 8.76 -3.34
N LYS A 180 -13.75 9.51 -4.37
CA LYS A 180 -13.77 10.97 -4.34
C LYS A 180 -14.98 11.48 -3.55
N LEU A 181 -14.71 12.24 -2.50
CA LEU A 181 -15.66 12.89 -1.62
C LEU A 181 -15.81 14.35 -2.03
N SER A 182 -17.03 14.78 -2.35
CA SER A 182 -17.29 16.17 -2.78
C SER A 182 -18.45 16.79 -2.01
N ALA A 183 -18.21 17.96 -1.40
CA ALA A 183 -19.22 18.81 -0.79
C ALA A 183 -18.93 20.28 -1.11
N PRO A 184 -19.88 21.21 -0.89
CA PRO A 184 -19.62 22.65 -1.06
C PRO A 184 -18.46 23.17 -0.19
N THR A 185 -18.14 22.47 0.90
CA THR A 185 -17.08 22.83 1.84
C THR A 185 -15.72 22.25 1.50
N GLY A 186 -15.59 21.42 0.46
CA GLY A 186 -14.32 20.81 0.11
C GLY A 186 -14.40 19.55 -0.76
N GLU A 187 -13.23 19.06 -1.16
CA GLU A 187 -13.05 17.75 -1.78
C GLU A 187 -11.83 17.04 -1.16
N SER A 188 -11.95 15.72 -0.99
CA SER A 188 -10.87 14.82 -0.63
C SER A 188 -11.14 13.44 -1.23
N ASP A 189 -10.17 12.54 -1.13
CA ASP A 189 -10.26 11.16 -1.58
C ASP A 189 -10.15 10.18 -0.41
N CYS A 190 -10.50 8.94 -0.67
CA CYS A 190 -10.07 7.76 0.08
C CYS A 190 -9.58 6.70 -0.92
N ILE A 191 -8.61 5.87 -0.53
CA ILE A 191 -8.08 4.77 -1.34
C ILE A 191 -8.53 3.42 -0.79
N PHE A 192 -8.78 2.45 -1.67
CA PHE A 192 -8.89 1.04 -1.31
C PHE A 192 -8.54 0.15 -2.51
N VAL A 193 -8.30 -1.13 -2.26
CA VAL A 193 -7.93 -2.11 -3.29
C VAL A 193 -9.00 -3.18 -3.41
N VAL A 194 -9.35 -3.54 -4.65
CA VAL A 194 -10.15 -4.74 -4.93
C VAL A 194 -9.22 -5.83 -5.45
N ARG A 195 -9.15 -6.94 -4.71
CA ARG A 195 -8.37 -8.13 -5.08
C ARG A 195 -8.98 -8.87 -6.26
N ALA A 196 -8.14 -9.65 -6.92
CA ALA A 196 -8.63 -10.63 -7.87
C ALA A 196 -9.28 -11.81 -7.15
N ALA A 197 -10.34 -12.36 -7.73
CA ALA A 197 -11.02 -13.57 -7.27
C ALA A 197 -10.14 -14.81 -7.42
N HIS A 198 -9.16 -14.76 -8.34
CA HIS A 198 -8.18 -15.80 -8.58
C HIS A 198 -6.79 -15.17 -8.77
N PRO A 199 -5.71 -15.84 -8.31
CA PRO A 199 -4.34 -15.37 -8.50
C PRO A 199 -4.05 -15.01 -9.95
N GLN A 200 -3.51 -13.82 -10.18
CA GLN A 200 -2.99 -13.40 -11.48
C GLN A 200 -1.50 -13.75 -11.59
N PRO A 201 -0.89 -13.84 -12.78
CA PRO A 201 0.55 -14.05 -12.89
C PRO A 201 1.41 -13.03 -12.11
N LEU A 202 0.95 -11.79 -11.94
CA LEU A 202 1.60 -10.77 -11.11
C LEU A 202 0.69 -10.36 -9.94
N LEU A 203 1.29 -10.19 -8.76
CA LEU A 203 0.66 -9.52 -7.62
C LEU A 203 1.50 -8.31 -7.22
N ALA A 204 0.89 -7.13 -7.21
CA ALA A 204 1.54 -5.88 -6.85
C ALA A 204 1.05 -5.38 -5.48
N GLN A 205 1.97 -5.11 -4.56
CA GLN A 205 1.68 -4.63 -3.21
C GLN A 205 1.86 -3.12 -3.11
N LEU A 206 0.85 -2.41 -2.60
CA LEU A 206 0.95 -1.01 -2.22
C LEU A 206 1.50 -0.88 -0.78
N PRO A 207 2.39 0.08 -0.50
CA PRO A 207 3.01 0.27 0.82
C PRO A 207 2.12 1.09 1.77
N THR A 208 0.90 0.62 2.02
CA THR A 208 -0.09 1.27 2.89
C THR A 208 0.37 1.41 4.35
N ALA A 209 1.23 0.49 4.82
CA ALA A 209 1.89 0.63 6.12
C ALA A 209 2.72 1.92 6.19
N THR A 210 3.48 2.24 5.14
CA THR A 210 4.22 3.49 5.04
C THR A 210 3.26 4.68 4.95
N TYR A 211 2.15 4.56 4.23
CA TYR A 211 1.17 5.65 4.16
C TYR A 211 0.66 6.02 5.56
N GLU A 212 0.36 5.04 6.41
CA GLU A 212 -0.05 5.30 7.80
C GLU A 212 1.10 5.76 8.68
N ALA A 213 2.30 5.20 8.52
CA ALA A 213 3.46 5.61 9.30
C ALA A 213 3.76 7.10 9.17
N TYR A 214 3.57 7.66 7.98
CA TYR A 214 3.73 9.09 7.69
C TYR A 214 2.43 9.91 7.88
N ASN A 215 1.33 9.28 8.28
CA ASN A 215 0.05 9.96 8.40
C ASN A 215 -0.02 10.78 9.70
N ALA A 216 0.15 12.09 9.60
CA ALA A 216 0.03 13.01 10.73
C ALA A 216 -1.42 13.49 10.99
N TRP A 217 -2.41 12.94 10.28
CA TRP A 217 -3.78 13.39 10.41
C TRP A 217 -4.29 13.22 11.85
N GLY A 218 -4.79 14.32 12.41
CA GLY A 218 -5.36 14.33 13.76
C GLY A 218 -4.34 14.26 14.90
N GLY A 219 -3.06 14.58 14.66
CA GLY A 219 -2.08 14.78 15.72
C GLY A 219 -0.69 14.29 15.35
N ASP A 220 -0.43 13.01 15.63
CA ASP A 220 0.89 12.40 15.48
C ASP A 220 0.94 11.38 14.34
N SER A 221 2.15 11.19 13.84
CA SER A 221 2.55 10.09 12.96
C SER A 221 3.63 9.26 13.68
N LEU A 222 4.23 8.28 13.00
CA LEU A 222 5.41 7.58 13.53
C LEU A 222 6.71 8.39 13.39
N TYR A 223 6.63 9.67 13.01
CA TYR A 223 7.74 10.62 12.99
C TYR A 223 7.47 11.81 13.92
N PRO A 224 8.52 12.44 14.48
CA PRO A 224 8.40 13.70 15.17
C PRO A 224 7.80 14.78 14.27
N GLY A 225 6.93 15.62 14.83
CA GLY A 225 6.32 16.73 14.09
C GLY A 225 4.91 17.10 14.54
N GLY A 226 4.30 16.25 15.39
CA GLY A 226 3.05 16.58 16.05
C GLY A 226 3.18 17.73 17.05
N ALA A 227 2.03 18.23 17.52
CA ALA A 227 1.96 19.32 18.49
C ALA A 227 2.03 18.84 19.95
N ASP A 228 1.64 17.59 20.19
CA ASP A 228 1.45 17.04 21.53
C ASP A 228 2.58 16.07 21.90
N ARG A 229 2.87 15.98 23.20
CA ARG A 229 3.90 15.08 23.70
C ARG A 229 3.32 13.68 23.88
N VAL A 230 3.95 12.69 23.27
CA VAL A 230 3.63 11.27 23.37
C VAL A 230 4.31 10.66 24.59
N GLY A 231 3.53 9.96 25.42
CA GLY A 231 3.99 9.37 26.68
C GLY A 231 5.03 8.25 26.50
N ALA A 232 4.86 7.40 25.49
CA ALA A 232 5.73 6.25 25.22
C ALA A 232 7.15 6.66 24.79
N THR A 233 7.28 7.77 24.07
CA THR A 233 8.56 8.26 23.51
C THR A 233 9.10 9.45 24.30
N GLY A 234 8.23 10.19 24.98
CA GLY A 234 8.56 11.47 25.59
C GLY A 234 8.86 12.59 24.58
N THR A 235 8.53 12.39 23.30
CA THR A 235 8.73 13.34 22.17
C THR A 235 7.38 13.63 21.50
N THR A 236 7.36 14.13 20.26
CA THR A 236 6.14 14.29 19.42
C THR A 236 6.01 13.18 18.38
N GLN A 237 6.70 12.06 18.60
CA GLN A 237 6.62 10.86 17.77
C GLN A 237 5.66 9.86 18.39
N GLY A 238 4.64 9.46 17.63
CA GLY A 238 3.75 8.37 17.97
C GLY A 238 4.42 7.00 17.85
N VAL A 239 3.85 6.01 18.52
CA VAL A 239 4.21 4.59 18.38
C VAL A 239 3.08 3.75 17.81
N GLU A 240 1.91 4.36 17.60
CA GLU A 240 0.70 3.75 17.09
C GLU A 240 -0.01 4.70 16.13
N VAL A 241 -0.44 4.18 14.98
CA VAL A 241 -1.26 4.89 13.97
C VAL A 241 -2.42 3.99 13.52
N SER A 242 -3.51 4.58 13.02
CA SER A 242 -4.75 3.84 12.70
C SER A 242 -5.17 4.03 11.26
N TYR A 243 -5.74 2.97 10.67
CA TYR A 243 -6.48 3.00 9.40
C TYR A 243 -7.93 3.54 9.57
N ASP A 244 -8.44 3.67 10.80
CA ASP A 244 -9.75 4.25 11.12
C ASP A 244 -9.67 5.79 11.29
N ARG A 245 -8.90 6.45 10.41
CA ARG A 245 -8.82 7.90 10.29
C ARG A 245 -8.43 8.31 8.85
N PRO A 246 -8.71 9.55 8.42
CA PRO A 246 -8.26 10.05 7.12
C PRO A 246 -6.74 10.08 6.97
N TYR A 247 -6.27 10.07 5.72
CA TYR A 247 -4.90 10.44 5.39
C TYR A 247 -4.74 11.95 5.24
N ASP A 248 -3.65 12.51 5.77
CA ASP A 248 -3.30 13.92 5.58
C ASP A 248 -2.65 14.21 4.21
N SER A 249 -2.06 13.18 3.59
CA SER A 249 -1.23 13.34 2.40
C SER A 249 -2.03 13.59 1.11
N VAL A 250 -1.58 14.59 0.34
CA VAL A 250 -1.96 14.92 -1.04
C VAL A 250 -3.47 15.10 -1.23
N THR A 251 -4.20 14.02 -1.53
CA THR A 251 -5.64 14.04 -1.77
C THR A 251 -6.48 13.43 -0.64
N GLY A 252 -5.86 12.78 0.35
CA GLY A 252 -6.55 11.86 1.27
C GLY A 252 -6.42 10.39 0.85
N ALA A 253 -5.64 10.10 -0.20
CA ALA A 253 -5.34 8.75 -0.68
C ALA A 253 -3.95 8.24 -0.25
N GLY A 254 -3.45 8.70 0.91
CA GLY A 254 -2.08 8.44 1.34
C GLY A 254 -1.04 9.01 0.37
N GLN A 255 0.14 8.39 0.29
CA GLN A 255 1.19 8.80 -0.64
C GLN A 255 1.01 8.26 -2.07
N PHE A 256 -0.11 7.57 -2.36
CA PHE A 256 -0.35 6.91 -3.65
C PHE A 256 -0.14 7.84 -4.86
N PHE A 257 -0.72 9.04 -4.83
CA PHE A 257 -0.58 10.01 -5.93
C PHE A 257 0.74 10.81 -5.88
N ALA A 258 1.54 10.66 -4.83
CA ALA A 258 2.85 11.31 -4.75
C ALA A 258 3.87 10.64 -5.67
N ARG A 259 3.81 9.31 -5.81
CA ARG A 259 4.74 8.54 -6.68
C ARG A 259 4.14 7.23 -7.21
N ASP A 260 3.58 6.40 -6.32
CA ASP A 260 3.20 5.00 -6.55
C ASP A 260 2.18 4.75 -7.68
N VAL A 261 1.34 5.75 -8.00
CA VAL A 261 0.46 5.73 -9.18
C VAL A 261 1.23 5.48 -10.48
N ALA A 262 2.52 5.82 -10.53
CA ALA A 262 3.39 5.57 -11.67
C ALA A 262 3.48 4.09 -12.03
N MET A 263 3.77 3.23 -11.04
CA MET A 263 3.86 1.78 -11.25
C MET A 263 2.51 1.20 -11.67
N VAL A 264 1.42 1.61 -11.03
CA VAL A 264 0.06 1.15 -11.38
C VAL A 264 -0.27 1.50 -12.83
N ARG A 265 -0.05 2.75 -13.24
CA ARG A 265 -0.31 3.20 -14.63
C ARG A 265 0.59 2.49 -15.63
N PHE A 266 1.86 2.24 -15.30
CA PHE A 266 2.76 1.47 -16.17
C PHE A 266 2.26 0.04 -16.40
N LEU A 267 1.90 -0.67 -15.32
CA LEU A 267 1.41 -2.06 -15.41
C LEU A 267 0.11 -2.14 -16.23
N GLU A 268 -0.81 -1.21 -15.97
CA GLU A 268 -2.09 -1.11 -16.66
C GLU A 268 -1.94 -0.72 -18.14
N ARG A 269 -1.04 0.23 -18.46
CA ARG A 269 -0.78 0.70 -19.83
C ARG A 269 -0.37 -0.42 -20.77
N TYR A 270 0.38 -1.37 -20.25
CA TYR A 270 0.85 -2.52 -21.01
C TYR A 270 -0.01 -3.76 -20.84
N GLY A 271 -1.16 -3.65 -20.16
CA GLY A 271 -2.14 -4.72 -20.04
C GLY A 271 -1.59 -5.97 -19.32
N TYR A 272 -0.63 -5.79 -18.42
CA TYR A 272 -0.08 -6.91 -17.66
C TYR A 272 -1.18 -7.59 -16.83
N PRO A 273 -1.18 -8.93 -16.72
CA PRO A 273 -2.17 -9.64 -15.93
C PRO A 273 -1.78 -9.54 -14.45
N VAL A 274 -2.13 -8.40 -13.85
CA VAL A 274 -1.76 -8.02 -12.49
C VAL A 274 -2.99 -7.90 -11.60
N SER A 275 -2.86 -8.37 -10.37
CA SER A 275 -3.75 -8.05 -9.25
C SER A 275 -3.01 -7.23 -8.21
N TYR A 276 -3.75 -6.55 -7.34
CA TYR A 276 -3.19 -5.65 -6.33
C TYR A 276 -3.55 -6.10 -4.91
N THR A 277 -2.69 -5.76 -3.94
CA THR A 277 -2.88 -5.95 -2.51
C THR A 277 -2.18 -4.84 -1.71
N THR A 278 -2.25 -4.90 -0.39
CA THR A 278 -1.73 -3.90 0.55
C THR A 278 -0.95 -4.57 1.68
N SER A 279 -0.08 -3.82 2.38
CA SER A 279 0.83 -4.35 3.41
C SER A 279 0.10 -5.10 4.53
N GLU A 280 -0.96 -4.51 5.09
CA GLU A 280 -1.77 -5.10 6.16
C GLU A 280 -2.56 -6.33 5.67
N SER A 281 -3.02 -6.32 4.41
CA SER A 281 -3.69 -7.50 3.84
C SER A 281 -2.73 -8.69 3.74
N VAL A 282 -1.47 -8.45 3.38
CA VAL A 282 -0.46 -9.52 3.31
C VAL A 282 -0.12 -10.06 4.70
N ASP A 283 -0.03 -9.20 5.72
CA ASP A 283 0.11 -9.68 7.10
C ASP A 283 -1.07 -10.58 7.49
N GLN A 284 -2.30 -10.09 7.30
CA GLN A 284 -3.51 -10.80 7.68
C GLN A 284 -3.63 -12.16 6.97
N LEU A 285 -3.40 -12.16 5.65
CA LEU A 285 -3.62 -13.30 4.75
C LEU A 285 -2.37 -13.58 3.89
N PRO A 286 -1.27 -14.09 4.46
CA PRO A 286 -0.02 -14.31 3.74
C PRO A 286 -0.13 -15.37 2.64
N GLY A 287 -1.11 -16.28 2.75
CA GLY A 287 -1.41 -17.29 1.73
C GLY A 287 -1.82 -16.69 0.37
N GLN A 288 -2.22 -15.42 0.33
CA GLN A 288 -2.55 -14.72 -0.92
C GLN A 288 -1.34 -14.52 -1.84
N LEU A 289 -0.11 -14.66 -1.32
CA LEU A 289 1.12 -14.54 -2.10
C LEU A 289 1.41 -15.79 -2.96
N GLY A 290 0.64 -16.87 -2.81
CA GLY A 290 0.81 -18.11 -3.57
C GLY A 290 0.14 -18.07 -4.95
N GLY A 291 0.72 -18.80 -5.91
CA GLY A 291 0.13 -18.97 -7.26
C GLY A 291 0.52 -17.89 -8.27
N HIS A 292 1.38 -16.96 -7.89
CA HIS A 292 1.92 -15.90 -8.75
C HIS A 292 3.25 -16.32 -9.40
N ARG A 293 3.60 -15.70 -10.52
CA ARG A 293 4.93 -15.86 -11.16
C ARG A 293 5.93 -14.87 -10.58
N ALA A 294 5.45 -13.66 -10.28
CA ALA A 294 6.21 -12.68 -9.56
C ALA A 294 5.34 -11.84 -8.62
N LEU A 295 5.92 -11.43 -7.51
CA LEU A 295 5.42 -10.36 -6.66
C LEU A 295 6.15 -9.07 -7.01
N ILE A 296 5.43 -7.96 -6.99
CA ILE A 296 5.94 -6.61 -7.21
C ILE A 296 5.68 -5.81 -5.94
N ASP A 297 6.73 -5.28 -5.34
CA ASP A 297 6.65 -4.24 -4.32
C ASP A 297 7.22 -2.95 -4.91
N PHE A 298 6.62 -1.80 -4.62
CA PHE A 298 6.92 -0.54 -5.28
C PHE A 298 6.61 0.66 -4.39
N GLY A 299 7.08 1.83 -4.82
CA GLY A 299 6.96 3.06 -4.04
C GLY A 299 7.93 3.08 -2.87
N HIS A 300 7.59 3.81 -1.81
CA HIS A 300 8.38 3.88 -0.58
C HIS A 300 7.88 2.84 0.42
N SER A 301 8.36 1.59 0.27
CA SER A 301 7.90 0.44 1.05
C SER A 301 8.74 0.22 2.32
N GLU A 302 8.82 1.25 3.16
CA GLU A 302 9.68 1.30 4.34
C GLU A 302 9.23 0.42 5.52
N TYR A 303 7.92 0.33 5.74
CA TYR A 303 7.33 -0.32 6.91
C TYR A 303 6.77 -1.70 6.60
N TRP A 304 7.30 -2.74 7.26
CA TRP A 304 6.96 -4.14 7.00
C TRP A 304 6.78 -4.93 8.27
N SER A 305 5.82 -5.86 8.31
CA SER A 305 5.78 -6.81 9.42
C SER A 305 6.76 -7.97 9.21
N ALA A 306 7.20 -8.60 10.30
CA ALA A 306 8.03 -9.81 10.19
C ALA A 306 7.30 -10.94 9.44
N ARG A 307 5.98 -11.06 9.65
CA ARG A 307 5.14 -12.07 8.99
C ARG A 307 5.04 -11.81 7.49
N GLN A 308 4.88 -10.56 7.07
CA GLN A 308 4.89 -10.15 5.67
C GLN A 308 6.23 -10.46 5.00
N ALA A 309 7.36 -10.05 5.62
CA ALA A 309 8.70 -10.33 5.11
C ALA A 309 8.98 -11.84 4.98
N GLN A 310 8.57 -12.62 5.99
CA GLN A 310 8.70 -14.08 5.97
C GLN A 310 7.84 -14.73 4.88
N ALA A 311 6.62 -14.21 4.62
CA ALA A 311 5.77 -14.70 3.56
C ALA A 311 6.38 -14.48 2.18
N PHE A 312 6.96 -13.29 1.92
CA PHE A 312 7.71 -13.00 0.69
C PHE A 312 8.92 -13.94 0.53
N ALA A 313 9.71 -14.12 1.58
CA ALA A 313 10.83 -15.07 1.56
C ALA A 313 10.38 -16.51 1.26
N SER A 314 9.26 -16.94 1.86
CA SER A 314 8.72 -18.28 1.67
C SER A 314 8.28 -18.54 0.23
N VAL A 315 7.59 -17.60 -0.42
CA VAL A 315 7.17 -17.77 -1.82
C VAL A 315 8.34 -17.64 -2.80
N ARG A 316 9.36 -16.82 -2.47
CA ARG A 316 10.64 -16.82 -3.19
C ARG A 316 11.28 -18.20 -3.14
N ASP A 317 11.37 -18.78 -1.96
CA ASP A 317 11.97 -20.10 -1.76
C ASP A 317 11.14 -21.23 -2.41
N ALA A 318 9.87 -20.96 -2.72
CA ALA A 318 9.00 -21.81 -3.54
C ALA A 318 9.03 -21.50 -5.06
N GLY A 319 9.83 -20.54 -5.52
CA GLY A 319 10.05 -20.25 -6.95
C GLY A 319 9.32 -19.02 -7.50
N THR A 320 8.61 -18.25 -6.66
CA THR A 320 7.99 -16.97 -7.07
C THR A 320 9.03 -15.88 -7.13
N SER A 321 9.15 -15.18 -8.26
CA SER A 321 10.11 -14.07 -8.37
C SER A 321 9.68 -12.85 -7.56
N LEU A 322 10.61 -12.06 -7.04
CA LEU A 322 10.33 -10.82 -6.28
C LEU A 322 10.94 -9.62 -6.98
N LEU A 323 10.15 -8.59 -7.24
CA LEU A 323 10.60 -7.39 -7.93
C LEU A 323 10.31 -6.17 -7.06
N PHE A 324 11.37 -5.54 -6.55
CA PHE A 324 11.32 -4.35 -5.72
C PHE A 324 11.65 -3.12 -6.57
N PHE A 325 10.70 -2.18 -6.67
CA PHE A 325 10.84 -0.92 -7.40
C PHE A 325 10.78 0.26 -6.43
N GLY A 326 11.79 0.33 -5.57
CA GLY A 326 11.98 1.39 -4.60
C GLY A 326 13.40 1.38 -4.04
N SER A 327 13.53 1.98 -2.87
CA SER A 327 14.65 1.86 -1.92
C SER A 327 14.09 1.99 -0.51
N ASP A 328 14.93 1.89 0.51
CA ASP A 328 14.53 1.94 1.92
C ASP A 328 13.49 0.87 2.27
N THR A 329 13.53 -0.22 1.51
CA THR A 329 12.53 -1.28 1.59
C THR A 329 12.84 -2.22 2.75
N LEU A 330 11.84 -2.51 3.60
CA LEU A 330 12.02 -3.24 4.87
C LEU A 330 13.00 -2.55 5.84
N ALA A 331 12.95 -1.22 5.97
CA ALA A 331 13.74 -0.52 6.97
C ALA A 331 13.22 -0.76 8.39
N TRP A 332 11.90 -0.58 8.58
CA TRP A 332 11.24 -0.68 9.89
C TRP A 332 10.32 -1.88 9.98
N ARG A 333 10.56 -2.71 10.99
CA ARG A 333 9.67 -3.77 11.43
C ARG A 333 8.51 -3.20 12.25
N VAL A 334 7.30 -3.53 11.81
CA VAL A 334 6.03 -3.14 12.45
C VAL A 334 5.25 -4.35 12.96
N ARG A 335 4.25 -4.06 13.79
CA ARG A 335 3.25 -5.01 14.25
C ARG A 335 1.87 -4.45 14.01
N TYR A 336 0.97 -5.25 13.49
CA TYR A 336 -0.44 -4.89 13.35
C TYR A 336 -1.22 -5.24 14.62
N ALA A 337 -2.21 -4.42 14.95
CA ALA A 337 -3.09 -4.57 16.10
C ALA A 337 -4.56 -4.36 15.70
N PRO A 338 -5.52 -4.95 16.43
CA PRO A 338 -6.93 -4.69 16.19
C PRO A 338 -7.30 -3.23 16.47
N ALA A 339 -8.35 -2.74 15.79
CA ALA A 339 -8.93 -1.43 16.04
C ALA A 339 -9.42 -1.33 17.50
N SER A 340 -9.18 -0.20 18.17
CA SER A 340 -9.64 -0.04 19.55
C SER A 340 -11.16 0.20 19.63
N PRO A 341 -11.77 0.13 20.83
CA PRO A 341 -13.20 0.45 20.98
C PRO A 341 -13.58 1.89 20.61
N ALA A 342 -12.62 2.76 20.35
CA ALA A 342 -12.83 4.15 19.92
C ALA A 342 -12.81 4.32 18.38
N ALA A 343 -12.58 3.24 17.64
CA ALA A 343 -12.50 3.22 16.18
C ALA A 343 -13.81 2.74 15.54
N SER A 344 -14.03 3.13 14.29
CA SER A 344 -15.25 2.80 13.53
C SER A 344 -15.40 1.30 13.29
N GLU A 345 -14.28 0.61 13.08
CA GLU A 345 -14.21 -0.83 12.89
C GLU A 345 -13.67 -1.54 14.14
N ALA A 346 -14.12 -1.12 15.33
CA ALA A 346 -13.72 -1.66 16.62
C ALA A 346 -13.61 -3.20 16.64
N GLY A 347 -12.43 -3.70 17.04
CA GLY A 347 -12.13 -5.13 17.13
C GLY A 347 -11.76 -5.81 15.80
N GLN A 348 -11.84 -5.13 14.66
CA GLN A 348 -11.30 -5.68 13.41
C GLN A 348 -9.78 -5.80 13.51
N PRO A 349 -9.20 -6.93 13.09
CA PRO A 349 -7.75 -7.14 13.10
C PRO A 349 -7.06 -6.24 12.07
N ASP A 350 -5.81 -5.88 12.34
CA ASP A 350 -4.91 -5.17 11.41
C ASP A 350 -5.33 -3.75 11.00
N HIS A 351 -6.11 -3.09 11.87
CA HIS A 351 -6.58 -1.71 11.71
C HIS A 351 -5.72 -0.65 12.40
N SER A 352 -4.74 -1.08 13.19
CA SER A 352 -3.73 -0.21 13.78
C SER A 352 -2.34 -0.75 13.51
N LEU A 353 -1.39 0.14 13.27
CA LEU A 353 0.01 -0.15 13.03
C LEU A 353 0.83 0.34 14.22
N VAL A 354 1.61 -0.55 14.80
CA VAL A 354 2.48 -0.28 15.95
C VAL A 354 3.94 -0.29 15.49
N SER A 355 4.68 0.76 15.83
CA SER A 355 6.13 0.80 15.67
C SER A 355 6.75 1.73 16.69
N TYR A 356 7.68 1.22 17.48
CA TYR A 356 8.51 2.04 18.36
C TYR A 356 9.71 2.65 17.61
N LYS A 357 9.92 2.31 16.33
CA LYS A 357 11.02 2.78 15.48
C LYS A 357 12.35 2.85 16.25
N GLU A 358 12.87 4.04 16.51
CA GLU A 358 14.16 4.30 17.18
C GLU A 358 14.08 4.08 18.70
N HIS A 359 12.87 4.14 19.26
CA HIS A 359 12.54 3.80 20.64
C HIS A 359 12.28 2.30 20.86
N PHE A 360 12.66 1.42 19.91
CA PHE A 360 12.39 -0.03 19.99
C PHE A 360 12.88 -0.72 21.27
N GLY A 361 13.90 -0.17 21.94
CA GLY A 361 14.35 -0.66 23.25
C GLY A 361 13.30 -0.50 24.37
N SER A 362 12.26 0.30 24.14
CA SER A 362 11.11 0.52 25.03
C SER A 362 9.82 -0.18 24.55
N ASP A 363 9.88 -1.00 23.50
CA ASP A 363 8.70 -1.78 23.06
C ASP A 363 8.29 -2.76 24.17
N PRO A 364 7.04 -2.73 24.66
CA PRO A 364 6.60 -3.62 25.72
C PRO A 364 6.46 -5.09 25.26
N ASP A 365 6.30 -5.34 23.95
CA ASP A 365 6.20 -6.70 23.41
C ASP A 365 7.52 -7.13 22.76
N GLN A 366 8.32 -7.81 23.55
CA GLN A 366 9.61 -8.35 23.14
C GLN A 366 9.50 -9.70 22.39
N THR A 367 8.30 -10.28 22.28
CA THR A 367 8.09 -11.55 21.56
C THR A 367 7.89 -11.35 20.07
N ASN A 368 7.35 -10.19 19.69
CA ASN A 368 7.24 -9.73 18.31
C ASN A 368 7.64 -8.25 18.23
N PRO A 369 8.91 -7.89 18.50
CA PRO A 369 9.29 -6.50 18.70
C PRO A 369 9.14 -5.68 17.42
N THR A 370 9.03 -4.37 17.54
CA THR A 370 9.14 -3.41 16.43
C THR A 370 10.58 -2.86 16.36
N GLY A 371 10.86 -1.93 15.45
CA GLY A 371 12.20 -1.34 15.29
C GLY A 371 12.88 -1.73 13.97
N PRO A 372 14.19 -1.53 13.80
CA PRO A 372 14.84 -1.77 12.52
C PRO A 372 14.94 -3.27 12.22
N PHE A 373 14.83 -3.66 10.95
CA PHE A 373 15.24 -5.01 10.55
C PHE A 373 16.75 -5.17 10.73
N SER A 374 17.18 -6.31 11.28
CA SER A 374 18.60 -6.55 11.61
C SER A 374 19.53 -6.48 10.40
N ASP A 375 19.03 -6.90 9.23
CA ASP A 375 19.73 -6.87 7.95
C ASP A 375 19.20 -5.77 7.01
N ARG A 376 18.23 -4.96 7.48
CA ARG A 376 17.55 -3.91 6.71
C ARG A 376 16.99 -4.41 5.36
N GLY A 377 16.50 -5.64 5.34
CA GLY A 377 15.92 -6.27 4.16
C GLY A 377 16.93 -6.87 3.17
N ALA A 378 18.24 -6.60 3.33
CA ALA A 378 19.27 -6.97 2.35
C ALA A 378 19.26 -8.46 1.97
N ALA A 379 18.98 -9.37 2.91
CA ALA A 379 18.97 -10.81 2.62
C ALA A 379 17.79 -11.23 1.71
N LEU A 380 16.72 -10.43 1.67
CA LEU A 380 15.57 -10.65 0.82
C LEU A 380 15.69 -9.87 -0.49
N THR A 381 15.89 -8.55 -0.43
CA THR A 381 15.86 -7.64 -1.60
C THR A 381 17.15 -7.70 -2.43
N GLY A 382 18.29 -7.90 -1.78
CA GLY A 382 19.62 -7.87 -2.41
C GLY A 382 20.44 -6.62 -2.09
N SER A 383 19.81 -5.58 -1.57
CA SER A 383 20.42 -4.28 -1.21
C SER A 383 19.66 -3.68 -0.01
N ALA A 384 20.26 -2.72 0.69
CA ALA A 384 19.62 -2.07 1.83
C ALA A 384 19.97 -0.59 1.94
N TYR A 385 19.07 0.13 2.58
CA TYR A 385 19.27 1.53 2.92
C TYR A 385 20.29 1.70 4.06
N LEU A 386 21.23 2.61 3.82
CA LEU A 386 22.31 2.94 4.74
C LEU A 386 22.31 4.41 5.18
N GLY A 387 21.16 5.08 5.10
CA GLY A 387 21.01 6.44 5.64
C GLY A 387 21.24 7.56 4.63
N CYS A 388 21.48 7.22 3.37
CA CYS A 388 21.73 8.23 2.36
C CYS A 388 20.43 8.79 1.79
N ILE A 389 20.02 9.93 2.34
CA ILE A 389 19.02 10.79 1.71
C ILE A 389 19.74 11.82 0.83
N THR A 390 19.32 11.93 -0.43
CA THR A 390 19.84 12.94 -1.37
C THR A 390 19.50 14.37 -0.94
N PRO A 391 20.18 15.42 -1.48
CA PRO A 391 19.95 16.79 -1.05
C PRO A 391 18.51 17.25 -1.29
N ARG A 392 17.95 17.98 -0.33
CA ARG A 392 16.66 18.65 -0.48
C ARG A 392 16.72 19.74 -1.55
N VAL A 393 15.62 19.91 -2.26
CA VAL A 393 15.36 21.08 -3.09
C VAL A 393 14.92 22.21 -2.18
N SER A 394 15.50 23.40 -2.36
CA SER A 394 15.07 24.59 -1.64
C SER A 394 13.84 25.19 -2.34
N GLU A 395 12.65 24.74 -1.93
CA GLU A 395 11.37 25.22 -2.45
C GLU A 395 10.27 25.23 -1.37
N PRO A 396 9.23 26.06 -1.50
CA PRO A 396 8.08 26.04 -0.60
C PRO A 396 7.24 24.77 -0.81
N GLY A 397 6.77 24.17 0.28
CA GLY A 397 5.87 23.01 0.25
C GLY A 397 6.46 21.78 0.94
N PRO A 398 5.88 20.59 0.70
CA PRO A 398 6.45 19.32 1.16
C PRO A 398 7.89 19.14 0.65
N PRO A 399 8.75 18.41 1.39
CA PRO A 399 10.13 18.23 1.00
C PRO A 399 10.23 17.47 -0.34
N ALA A 400 10.90 18.08 -1.32
CA ALA A 400 11.34 17.43 -2.54
C ALA A 400 12.85 17.21 -2.51
N TYR A 401 13.31 16.21 -3.25
CA TYR A 401 14.70 15.75 -3.23
C TYR A 401 15.31 15.75 -4.62
N ARG A 402 16.64 15.88 -4.67
CA ARG A 402 17.41 15.86 -5.92
C ARG A 402 17.55 14.45 -6.48
N TYR A 403 17.42 14.32 -7.80
CA TYR A 403 17.65 13.06 -8.50
C TYR A 403 18.80 13.18 -9.51
N TYR A 404 19.54 12.09 -9.62
CA TYR A 404 20.81 11.96 -10.34
C TYR A 404 20.71 10.87 -11.42
N ALA A 405 21.81 10.70 -12.16
CA ALA A 405 21.84 9.79 -13.28
C ALA A 405 22.06 8.33 -12.88
N TRP A 406 21.19 7.44 -13.36
CA TRP A 406 21.39 6.00 -13.36
C TRP A 406 22.24 5.56 -14.56
N SER A 407 23.09 4.56 -14.36
CA SER A 407 23.96 3.93 -15.37
C SER A 407 23.88 2.41 -15.27
N PRO A 408 23.91 1.67 -16.39
CA PRO A 408 24.03 0.22 -16.32
C PRO A 408 25.45 -0.19 -15.89
N ALA A 409 25.58 -1.39 -15.35
CA ALA A 409 26.89 -2.02 -15.20
C ALA A 409 27.55 -2.18 -16.58
N PRO A 410 28.87 -1.94 -16.73
CA PRO A 410 29.54 -1.95 -18.04
C PRO A 410 29.40 -3.28 -18.81
N THR A 411 29.19 -4.39 -18.09
CA THR A 411 29.04 -5.73 -18.66
C THR A 411 27.70 -5.94 -19.36
N LEU A 412 26.68 -5.10 -19.09
CA LEU A 412 25.30 -5.29 -19.55
C LEU A 412 24.80 -6.72 -19.31
N ALA A 413 25.18 -7.30 -18.17
CA ALA A 413 24.80 -8.64 -17.78
C ALA A 413 23.64 -8.59 -16.77
N PRO A 414 22.63 -9.48 -16.91
CA PRO A 414 22.45 -10.43 -18.00
C PRO A 414 21.95 -9.74 -19.29
N GLN A 415 22.40 -10.22 -20.46
CA GLN A 415 22.12 -9.59 -21.76
C GLN A 415 20.62 -9.47 -22.05
N TRP A 416 19.81 -10.45 -21.62
CA TRP A 416 18.37 -10.45 -21.87
C TRP A 416 17.66 -9.25 -21.24
N LEU A 417 18.19 -8.70 -20.13
CA LEU A 417 17.58 -7.58 -19.43
C LEU A 417 17.72 -6.28 -20.22
N PHE A 418 18.86 -6.11 -20.90
CA PHE A 418 19.17 -4.90 -21.68
C PHE A 418 18.87 -5.05 -23.17
N ALA A 419 18.45 -6.24 -23.62
CA ALA A 419 18.18 -6.54 -25.02
C ALA A 419 17.12 -5.59 -25.60
N GLY A 420 17.48 -4.88 -26.68
CA GLY A 420 16.57 -3.94 -27.35
C GLY A 420 16.21 -2.69 -26.55
N ALA A 421 16.80 -2.46 -25.37
CA ALA A 421 16.49 -1.31 -24.53
C ALA A 421 17.16 0.00 -24.97
N GLY A 422 18.05 -0.04 -25.98
CA GLY A 422 18.84 1.13 -26.40
C GLY A 422 19.89 1.55 -25.36
N VAL A 423 20.33 0.62 -24.51
CA VAL A 423 21.28 0.85 -23.42
C VAL A 423 22.67 0.36 -23.83
N THR A 424 23.68 1.18 -23.54
CA THR A 424 25.11 0.86 -23.72
C THR A 424 25.84 1.07 -22.40
N ALA A 425 27.09 0.60 -22.26
CA ALA A 425 27.92 0.86 -21.08
C ALA A 425 28.15 2.36 -20.78
N ARG A 426 27.92 3.24 -21.77
CA ARG A 426 28.04 4.70 -21.62
C ARG A 426 26.71 5.39 -21.32
N THR A 427 25.60 4.67 -21.29
CA THR A 427 24.28 5.25 -21.03
C THR A 427 24.24 5.91 -19.65
N ARG A 428 23.61 7.07 -19.61
CA ARG A 428 23.27 7.84 -18.40
C ARG A 428 21.80 8.24 -18.53
N ILE A 429 20.99 7.93 -17.51
CA ILE A 429 19.56 8.24 -17.45
C ILE A 429 19.33 9.17 -16.26
N ALA A 430 19.14 10.47 -16.52
CA ALA A 430 18.93 11.47 -15.48
C ALA A 430 17.58 11.27 -14.76
N GLY A 431 17.48 11.75 -13.51
CA GLY A 431 16.23 11.77 -12.77
C GLY A 431 15.81 10.42 -12.16
N ILE A 432 16.71 9.45 -12.08
CA ILE A 432 16.40 8.08 -11.63
C ILE A 432 17.00 7.78 -10.25
N VAL A 433 18.22 8.24 -9.96
CA VAL A 433 18.91 7.92 -8.70
C VAL A 433 18.64 9.02 -7.70
N GLY A 434 17.76 8.82 -6.73
CA GLY A 434 17.53 9.85 -5.73
C GLY A 434 16.41 9.57 -4.73
N TYR A 435 16.17 10.61 -3.94
CA TYR A 435 15.51 10.58 -2.64
C TYR A 435 16.28 9.70 -1.64
N GLU A 436 16.16 8.39 -1.71
CA GLU A 436 16.89 7.43 -0.86
C GLU A 436 17.58 6.38 -1.73
N LEU A 437 18.68 5.82 -1.21
CA LEU A 437 19.59 4.98 -1.97
C LEU A 437 19.88 3.69 -1.21
N ASP A 438 19.65 2.55 -1.87
CA ASP A 438 20.07 1.26 -1.35
C ASP A 438 21.33 0.78 -2.04
N GLN A 439 22.19 0.12 -1.27
CA GLN A 439 23.37 -0.54 -1.80
C GLN A 439 23.54 -1.93 -1.20
N ARG A 440 24.36 -2.76 -1.84
CA ARG A 440 24.69 -4.08 -1.28
C ARG A 440 25.40 -3.93 0.06
N THR A 441 25.10 -4.86 0.96
CA THR A 441 25.74 -5.00 2.27
C THR A 441 26.31 -6.40 2.42
N ASP A 442 26.98 -6.68 3.53
CA ASP A 442 27.44 -8.04 3.87
C ASP A 442 26.28 -9.03 4.05
N ALA A 443 25.06 -8.53 4.33
CA ALA A 443 23.87 -9.36 4.44
C ALA A 443 23.19 -9.64 3.09
N SER A 444 23.56 -8.91 2.02
CA SER A 444 23.08 -9.21 0.67
C SER A 444 23.48 -10.63 0.25
N PRO A 445 22.61 -11.39 -0.45
CA PRO A 445 22.98 -12.69 -0.96
C PRO A 445 24.26 -12.64 -1.79
N PRO A 446 25.20 -13.60 -1.65
CA PRO A 446 26.44 -13.61 -2.44
C PRO A 446 26.20 -13.61 -3.95
N ALA A 447 25.05 -14.15 -4.39
CA ALA A 447 24.62 -14.17 -5.79
C ALA A 447 24.05 -12.84 -6.30
N ALA A 448 23.79 -11.85 -5.42
CA ALA A 448 23.35 -10.52 -5.79
C ALA A 448 24.42 -9.80 -6.59
N ARG A 449 24.09 -9.49 -7.84
CA ARG A 449 24.96 -8.75 -8.75
C ARG A 449 24.42 -7.34 -8.92
N VAL A 450 25.30 -6.36 -8.88
CA VAL A 450 24.96 -4.99 -9.28
C VAL A 450 24.86 -4.98 -10.81
N ILE A 451 23.67 -4.69 -11.32
CA ILE A 451 23.39 -4.62 -12.77
C ILE A 451 23.38 -3.19 -13.29
N GLY A 452 23.38 -2.21 -12.39
CA GLY A 452 23.39 -0.79 -12.67
C GLY A 452 23.22 0.00 -11.38
N GLY A 453 23.19 1.31 -11.47
CA GLY A 453 23.13 2.19 -10.32
C GLY A 453 23.63 3.59 -10.62
N GLY A 454 23.88 4.37 -9.58
CA GLY A 454 24.50 5.67 -9.68
C GLY A 454 25.02 6.16 -8.34
N SER A 455 25.67 7.31 -8.38
CA SER A 455 26.19 7.99 -7.20
C SER A 455 25.46 9.32 -7.02
N ALA A 456 25.17 9.65 -5.77
CA ALA A 456 24.64 10.93 -5.36
C ALA A 456 25.30 11.36 -4.04
N PRO A 457 25.43 12.67 -3.78
CA PRO A 457 25.79 13.14 -2.45
C PRO A 457 24.66 12.80 -1.46
N CYS A 458 25.03 12.41 -0.24
CA CYS A 458 24.08 12.33 0.86
C CYS A 458 24.00 13.71 1.55
N MET A 459 22.84 14.03 2.13
CA MET A 459 22.76 15.13 3.09
C MET A 459 23.72 14.89 4.27
N ALA A 460 24.21 15.97 4.88
CA ALA A 460 25.14 15.88 5.99
C ALA A 460 24.50 15.20 7.21
N ALA A 461 25.31 14.45 7.97
CA ALA A 461 24.90 13.85 9.24
C ALA A 461 24.39 14.94 10.19
N GLY A 462 23.16 14.78 10.68
CA GLY A 462 22.39 15.83 11.37
C GLY A 462 21.05 16.18 10.70
N ALA A 463 20.80 15.64 9.50
CA ALA A 463 19.49 15.62 8.85
C ALA A 463 18.74 14.26 9.01
N SER A 464 19.36 13.30 9.70
CA SER A 464 18.85 11.95 10.00
C SER A 464 18.35 11.89 11.45
N GLU A 465 17.21 11.25 11.67
CA GLU A 465 16.60 11.17 13.01
C GLU A 465 17.40 10.20 13.92
N PRO A 466 17.36 10.33 15.25
CA PRO A 466 18.16 9.50 16.16
C PRO A 466 17.79 8.02 16.08
N GLY A 467 18.55 7.19 15.37
CA GLY A 467 18.27 5.76 15.18
C GLY A 467 18.21 5.34 13.72
N ASP A 468 18.06 6.31 12.82
CA ASP A 468 18.35 6.12 11.41
C ASP A 468 19.83 5.77 11.22
N PRO A 469 20.17 4.97 10.19
CA PRO A 469 21.54 4.87 9.78
C PRO A 469 22.12 6.23 9.43
N VAL A 470 23.36 6.46 9.88
CA VAL A 470 24.16 7.60 9.43
C VAL A 470 24.97 7.12 8.23
N PRO A 471 24.88 7.80 7.07
CA PRO A 471 25.62 7.38 5.89
C PRO A 471 27.12 7.49 6.15
N GLY A 472 27.82 6.37 5.96
CA GLY A 472 29.27 6.29 6.03
C GLY A 472 29.95 6.76 4.75
N THR A 473 31.29 6.78 4.79
CA THR A 473 32.10 7.03 3.60
C THR A 473 31.81 5.97 2.54
N GLY A 474 31.22 6.39 1.41
CA GLY A 474 30.88 5.50 0.30
C GLY A 474 29.41 5.13 0.19
N ASP A 475 28.55 5.54 1.14
CA ASP A 475 27.12 5.19 1.15
C ASP A 475 26.24 6.06 0.23
N GLY A 476 26.86 6.89 -0.60
CA GLY A 476 26.21 7.69 -1.64
C GLY A 476 25.91 6.93 -2.93
N LEU A 477 25.61 5.63 -2.85
CA LEU A 477 25.37 4.77 -4.01
C LEU A 477 23.95 4.22 -3.99
N ALA A 478 23.27 4.31 -5.14
CA ALA A 478 22.13 3.46 -5.45
C ALA A 478 22.63 2.30 -6.32
N GLN A 479 22.38 1.06 -5.91
CA GLN A 479 22.76 -0.14 -6.66
C GLN A 479 21.51 -0.94 -7.01
N SER A 480 21.19 -1.01 -8.30
CA SER A 480 20.18 -1.93 -8.77
C SER A 480 20.77 -3.35 -8.78
N THR A 481 20.16 -4.25 -8.03
CA THR A 481 20.66 -5.62 -7.84
C THR A 481 19.76 -6.66 -8.50
N LEU A 482 20.38 -7.78 -8.88
CA LEU A 482 19.68 -8.94 -9.43
C LEU A 482 20.36 -10.22 -8.93
N TYR A 483 19.57 -11.17 -8.42
CA TYR A 483 20.02 -12.53 -8.17
C TYR A 483 18.97 -13.58 -8.54
N THR A 484 19.42 -14.83 -8.60
CA THR A 484 18.55 -16.01 -8.70
C THR A 484 18.64 -16.76 -7.39
N ALA A 485 17.51 -16.93 -6.70
CA ALA A 485 17.42 -17.73 -5.49
C ALA A 485 17.64 -19.23 -5.80
N ARG A 486 17.90 -20.04 -4.77
CA ARG A 486 18.10 -21.50 -4.94
C ARG A 486 16.91 -22.21 -5.59
N SER A 487 15.72 -21.64 -5.42
CA SER A 487 14.46 -22.10 -6.03
C SER A 487 14.35 -21.82 -7.53
N GLY A 488 15.26 -21.02 -8.10
CA GLY A 488 15.16 -20.48 -9.47
C GLY A 488 14.39 -19.16 -9.57
N ALA A 489 13.78 -18.68 -8.48
CA ALA A 489 13.14 -17.36 -8.45
C ALA A 489 14.15 -16.24 -8.75
N LEU A 490 13.77 -15.27 -9.59
CA LEU A 490 14.54 -14.04 -9.74
C LEU A 490 14.17 -13.06 -8.64
N VAL A 491 15.16 -12.37 -8.11
CA VAL A 491 14.95 -11.22 -7.24
C VAL A 491 15.67 -10.01 -7.81
N PHE A 492 14.90 -8.97 -8.08
CA PHE A 492 15.38 -7.71 -8.63
C PHE A 492 15.03 -6.58 -7.67
N ASP A 493 15.98 -5.68 -7.44
CA ASP A 493 15.78 -4.45 -6.68
C ASP A 493 16.37 -3.27 -7.45
N THR A 494 15.64 -2.17 -7.54
CA THR A 494 16.10 -0.94 -8.18
C THR A 494 17.12 -0.17 -7.34
N GLY A 495 17.01 -0.27 -6.01
CA GLY A 495 17.82 0.47 -5.04
C GLY A 495 17.69 1.98 -5.11
N THR A 496 16.56 2.48 -5.64
CA THR A 496 16.24 3.92 -5.68
C THR A 496 14.74 4.15 -5.91
N LEU A 497 14.18 5.18 -5.29
CA LEU A 497 12.78 5.61 -5.48
C LEU A 497 12.49 6.23 -6.85
N GLY A 498 13.51 6.66 -7.61
CA GLY A 498 13.28 7.37 -8.88
C GLY A 498 12.97 6.47 -10.07
N TRP A 499 13.05 5.15 -9.91
CA TRP A 499 12.81 4.22 -11.01
C TRP A 499 11.40 4.32 -11.57
N GLU A 500 10.39 4.38 -10.70
CA GLU A 500 8.97 4.48 -11.11
C GLU A 500 8.66 5.80 -11.83
N LEU A 501 9.32 6.89 -11.45
CA LEU A 501 9.21 8.19 -12.13
C LEU A 501 9.71 8.12 -13.59
N GLY A 502 10.64 7.21 -13.87
CA GLY A 502 11.09 6.87 -15.23
C GLY A 502 10.12 6.00 -16.01
N LEU A 503 9.22 5.25 -15.34
CA LEU A 503 8.20 4.42 -15.98
C LEU A 503 6.97 5.23 -16.40
N GLU A 504 6.47 6.05 -15.49
CA GLU A 504 5.38 6.99 -15.73
C GLU A 504 5.60 8.23 -14.83
N PRO A 505 5.89 9.41 -15.41
CA PRO A 505 6.21 10.62 -14.66
C PRO A 505 5.19 11.05 -13.61
N VAL A 506 5.69 11.36 -12.41
CA VAL A 506 5.00 12.17 -11.39
C VAL A 506 5.79 13.45 -11.18
N ALA A 507 5.40 14.48 -11.93
CA ALA A 507 6.13 15.74 -12.03
C ALA A 507 6.25 16.53 -10.73
N SER A 508 5.35 16.31 -9.76
CA SER A 508 5.39 16.94 -8.44
C SER A 508 6.36 16.25 -7.46
N ALA A 509 6.84 15.04 -7.77
CA ALA A 509 7.75 14.32 -6.87
C ALA A 509 9.14 14.98 -6.75
N SER A 510 9.60 15.62 -7.83
CA SER A 510 10.86 16.37 -7.86
C SER A 510 10.95 17.22 -9.13
N PRO A 511 11.61 18.39 -9.10
CA PRO A 511 11.98 19.11 -10.33
C PRO A 511 12.85 18.28 -11.28
N ASP A 512 13.62 17.32 -10.74
CA ASP A 512 14.51 16.43 -11.50
C ASP A 512 13.79 15.18 -12.04
N ALA A 513 12.52 14.97 -11.66
CA ALA A 513 11.72 13.85 -12.17
C ALA A 513 11.58 13.93 -13.71
N PRO A 514 11.65 12.79 -14.41
CA PRO A 514 11.40 12.74 -15.85
C PRO A 514 10.05 13.37 -16.21
N ARG A 515 9.96 14.08 -17.35
CA ARG A 515 8.71 14.71 -17.84
C ARG A 515 7.93 13.83 -18.81
N ALA A 516 8.54 12.76 -19.28
CA ALA A 516 7.94 11.71 -20.10
C ALA A 516 8.54 10.36 -19.66
N PRO A 517 7.85 9.23 -19.86
CA PRO A 517 8.43 7.92 -19.65
C PRO A 517 9.77 7.78 -20.37
N ASP A 518 10.81 7.34 -19.67
CA ASP A 518 12.09 7.07 -20.31
C ASP A 518 12.02 5.71 -21.03
N PRO A 519 12.19 5.66 -22.36
CA PRO A 519 12.01 4.43 -23.12
C PRO A 519 12.99 3.32 -22.72
N ARG A 520 14.15 3.67 -22.14
CA ARG A 520 15.17 2.70 -21.71
C ARG A 520 14.77 2.05 -20.39
N VAL A 521 14.31 2.84 -19.42
CA VAL A 521 13.78 2.36 -18.12
C VAL A 521 12.56 1.46 -18.38
N VAL A 522 11.62 1.94 -19.20
CA VAL A 522 10.46 1.18 -19.65
C VAL A 522 10.87 -0.15 -20.30
N ALA A 523 11.85 -0.14 -21.20
CA ALA A 523 12.29 -1.37 -21.88
C ALA A 523 12.96 -2.37 -20.92
N ILE A 524 13.81 -1.89 -20.00
CA ILE A 524 14.44 -2.75 -18.97
C ILE A 524 13.36 -3.42 -18.12
N THR A 525 12.40 -2.65 -17.60
CA THR A 525 11.31 -3.19 -16.77
C THR A 525 10.42 -4.14 -17.57
N ARG A 526 10.12 -3.84 -18.83
CA ARG A 526 9.36 -4.76 -19.71
C ARG A 526 10.12 -6.05 -19.97
N ASN A 527 11.44 -6.00 -20.14
CA ASN A 527 12.27 -7.20 -20.30
C ASN A 527 12.26 -8.06 -19.04
N LEU A 528 12.38 -7.44 -17.86
CA LEU A 528 12.27 -8.10 -16.56
C LEU A 528 10.91 -8.80 -16.39
N LEU A 529 9.81 -8.07 -16.58
CA LEU A 529 8.46 -8.64 -16.49
C LEU A 529 8.24 -9.74 -17.54
N GLY A 530 8.71 -9.53 -18.77
CA GLY A 530 8.63 -10.51 -19.85
C GLY A 530 9.51 -11.75 -19.64
N HIS A 531 10.49 -11.69 -18.73
CA HIS A 531 11.30 -12.84 -18.32
C HIS A 531 10.57 -13.67 -17.26
N VAL A 532 10.07 -13.03 -16.19
CA VAL A 532 9.38 -13.73 -15.09
C VAL A 532 8.03 -14.33 -15.50
N LEU A 533 7.33 -13.70 -16.45
CA LEU A 533 6.08 -14.23 -17.01
C LEU A 533 6.31 -15.39 -17.99
N GLY A 534 7.49 -15.49 -18.61
CA GLY A 534 7.78 -16.41 -19.69
C GLY A 534 7.13 -16.03 -21.03
N ALA A 535 7.52 -16.72 -22.11
CA ALA A 535 7.15 -16.35 -23.49
C ALA A 535 5.65 -16.41 -23.81
N ALA A 536 4.87 -17.23 -23.09
CA ALA A 536 3.45 -17.47 -23.37
C ALA A 536 2.49 -16.39 -22.82
N GLN A 537 2.99 -15.46 -22.01
CA GLN A 537 2.17 -14.46 -21.29
C GLN A 537 2.67 -13.02 -21.47
N ARG A 538 3.47 -12.77 -22.51
CA ARG A 538 3.87 -11.40 -22.87
C ARG A 538 2.66 -10.67 -23.46
N PRO A 539 2.26 -9.50 -22.93
CA PRO A 539 1.30 -8.65 -23.63
C PRO A 539 1.83 -8.35 -25.04
N GLY A 540 0.92 -8.28 -26.04
CA GLY A 540 1.27 -7.96 -27.42
C GLY A 540 2.15 -6.70 -27.50
N ARG A 541 3.13 -6.73 -28.41
CA ARG A 541 4.14 -5.67 -28.58
C ARG A 541 3.53 -4.28 -28.75
#